data_AF-A0A382PWL9-F1
#
_entry.id   AF-A0A382PWL9-F1
#
_cell.length_a   1.000
_cell.length_b   1.000
_cell.length_c   1.000
_cell.angle_alpha   90.00
_cell.angle_beta   90.00
_cell.angle_gamma   90.00
#
_symmetry.space_group_name_H-M   'P 1'
#
loop_
_entity.id
_entity.type
_entity.pdbx_description
1 polymer ?
#
loop_
_entity_poly.entity_id
_entity_poly.type
_entity_poly.pdbx_seq_one_letter_code
_entity_poly.pdbx_strand_id
1 'polypeptide(L)'
;WAIIQDILSREGIAKQHLTSFDEFLKKGLQEIINEIDHIDVENAEYPYRIQLGRIKFQEPRMMELDGSITHITPAEARLRNVSYIAPLHMTANVIEDGKTLESRELHIGDIPVMVKSDACILRNFSEQKLIDHAEDPSDPGGYFIINGSERVIVGLEDLSYNKIIVDREKIGGKFVFKAKVYSSIVGYRAKLELVLKEDGLIVARIPGSPVDIPMITLMRALGLESDKQIASAISLNDEIQNELEGSFEKIENATPKDAIEYISKRIAPGMLEEFQIKRAETLLDWSLLPHLGKQPENRKEKTQFLGEAACKLLELKLGWIKPDDKDHYGNKVVKFAGQ
;
A
#
# COMPACT_ATOMS: atom_id res chain seq x y z
N TRP A 1 38.81 -8.00 -0.75
CA TRP A 1 39.06 -6.63 -1.22
C TRP A 1 38.66 -6.46 -2.69
N ALA A 2 39.31 -7.15 -3.64
CA ALA A 2 39.01 -7.03 -5.08
C ALA A 2 37.53 -7.21 -5.44
N ILE A 3 36.84 -8.17 -4.82
CA ILE A 3 35.40 -8.42 -5.04
C ILE A 3 34.54 -7.22 -4.65
N ILE A 4 34.83 -6.58 -3.52
CA ILE A 4 34.05 -5.41 -3.05
C ILE A 4 34.29 -4.22 -3.98
N GLN A 5 35.54 -4.02 -4.40
CA GLN A 5 35.89 -2.95 -5.33
C GLN A 5 35.21 -3.13 -6.69
N ASP A 6 35.16 -4.36 -7.21
CA ASP A 6 34.45 -4.68 -8.44
C ASP A 6 32.95 -4.37 -8.32
N ILE A 7 32.31 -4.81 -7.22
CA ILE A 7 30.89 -4.52 -6.96
C ILE A 7 30.62 -3.02 -6.92
N LEU A 8 31.42 -2.25 -6.18
CA LEU A 8 31.23 -0.81 -6.05
C LEU A 8 31.46 -0.07 -7.37
N SER A 9 32.44 -0.51 -8.16
CA SER A 9 32.74 0.10 -9.46
C SER A 9 31.66 -0.20 -10.50
N ARG A 10 31.08 -1.41 -10.45
CA ARG A 10 30.05 -1.86 -11.41
C ARG A 10 28.65 -1.34 -11.06
N GLU A 11 28.28 -1.36 -9.79
CA GLU A 11 26.93 -0.99 -9.35
C GLU A 11 26.83 0.49 -8.97
N GLY A 12 27.90 1.09 -8.43
CA GLY A 12 27.86 2.44 -7.88
C GLY A 12 27.19 2.51 -6.50
N ILE A 13 27.31 3.67 -5.85
CA ILE A 13 26.85 3.90 -4.46
C ILE A 13 25.39 4.38 -4.34
N ALA A 14 24.79 4.85 -5.44
CA ALA A 14 23.42 5.35 -5.48
C ALA A 14 22.44 4.35 -6.12
N LYS A 15 22.91 3.13 -6.41
CA LYS A 15 22.20 2.13 -7.20
C LYS A 15 20.82 1.78 -6.65
N GLN A 16 20.68 1.75 -5.33
CA GLN A 16 19.43 1.47 -4.63
C GLN A 16 18.32 2.46 -4.98
N HIS A 17 18.62 3.76 -5.04
CA HIS A 17 17.64 4.79 -5.40
C HIS A 17 17.34 4.76 -6.89
N LEU A 18 18.37 4.63 -7.74
CA LEU A 18 18.21 4.54 -9.19
C LEU A 18 17.33 3.35 -9.58
N THR A 19 17.68 2.15 -9.10
CA THR A 19 16.95 0.91 -9.41
C THR A 19 15.51 0.98 -8.92
N SER A 20 15.30 1.48 -7.70
CA SER A 20 13.95 1.66 -7.13
C SER A 20 13.12 2.65 -7.94
N PHE A 21 13.68 3.78 -8.34
CA PHE A 21 13.00 4.79 -9.16
C PHE A 21 12.69 4.28 -10.57
N ASP A 22 13.62 3.56 -11.20
CA ASP A 22 13.43 2.99 -12.53
C ASP A 22 12.35 1.90 -12.54
N GLU A 23 12.28 1.08 -11.48
CA GLU A 23 11.21 0.10 -11.30
C GLU A 23 9.84 0.78 -11.12
N PHE A 24 9.80 1.84 -10.33
CA PHE A 24 8.59 2.66 -10.15
C PHE A 24 8.09 3.24 -11.47
N LEU A 25 8.98 3.86 -12.27
CA LEU A 25 8.59 4.43 -13.55
C LEU A 25 8.14 3.38 -14.58
N LYS A 26 8.81 2.22 -14.63
CA LYS A 26 8.54 1.19 -15.65
C LYS A 26 7.31 0.33 -15.33
N LYS A 27 7.07 0.05 -14.05
CA LYS A 27 6.03 -0.88 -13.61
C LYS A 27 5.07 -0.24 -12.63
N GLY A 28 5.60 0.35 -11.55
CA GLY A 28 4.79 0.86 -10.44
C GLY A 28 3.70 1.85 -10.86
N LEU A 29 4.04 2.86 -11.68
CA LEU A 29 3.06 3.82 -12.19
C LEU A 29 1.96 3.16 -13.02
N GLN A 30 2.31 2.21 -13.89
CA GLN A 30 1.32 1.51 -14.71
C GLN A 30 0.43 0.61 -13.86
N GLU A 31 0.97 -0.04 -12.82
CA GLU A 31 0.20 -0.84 -11.86
C GLU A 31 -0.83 0.01 -11.11
N ILE A 32 -0.46 1.24 -10.69
CA ILE A 32 -1.39 2.18 -10.05
C ILE A 32 -2.55 2.53 -10.98
N ILE A 33 -2.26 2.84 -12.25
CA ILE A 33 -3.32 3.18 -13.23
C ILE A 33 -4.21 1.97 -13.53
N ASN A 34 -3.61 0.78 -13.67
CA ASN A 34 -4.36 -0.47 -13.89
C ASN A 34 -5.24 -0.85 -12.69
N GLU A 35 -4.86 -0.47 -11.47
CA GLU A 35 -5.66 -0.71 -10.26
C GLU A 35 -6.96 0.11 -10.25
N ILE A 36 -6.92 1.33 -10.81
CA ILE A 36 -8.12 2.17 -10.98
C ILE A 36 -8.93 1.67 -12.19
N ASP A 37 -8.27 1.28 -13.28
CA ASP A 37 -8.82 0.77 -14.56
C ASP A 37 -9.74 1.75 -15.31
N HIS A 38 -10.85 2.18 -14.69
CA HIS A 38 -11.81 3.10 -15.28
C HIS A 38 -12.41 4.06 -14.26
N ILE A 39 -12.96 5.16 -14.78
CA ILE A 39 -13.75 6.13 -14.03
C ILE A 39 -15.14 6.15 -14.65
N ASP A 40 -16.15 5.79 -13.86
CA ASP A 40 -17.55 5.89 -14.27
C ASP A 40 -18.05 7.33 -14.15
N VAL A 41 -18.69 7.84 -15.20
CA VAL A 41 -19.30 9.16 -15.22
C VAL A 41 -20.82 8.98 -15.31
N GLU A 42 -21.48 9.22 -14.19
CA GLU A 42 -22.95 9.18 -14.09
C GLU A 42 -23.55 10.43 -14.75
N ASN A 43 -23.79 10.37 -16.06
CA ASN A 43 -24.59 11.37 -16.78
C ASN A 43 -26.02 10.83 -17.00
N ALA A 44 -27.02 11.68 -16.76
CA ALA A 44 -28.43 11.29 -16.75
C ALA A 44 -28.99 10.84 -18.12
N GLU A 45 -28.37 11.28 -19.22
CA GLU A 45 -28.80 10.92 -20.57
C GLU A 45 -27.98 9.78 -21.19
N TYR A 46 -26.67 9.72 -20.91
CA TYR A 46 -25.75 8.73 -21.46
C TYR A 46 -24.61 8.40 -20.49
N PRO A 47 -24.69 7.32 -19.71
CA PRO A 47 -23.59 6.91 -18.85
C PRO A 47 -22.41 6.44 -19.71
N TYR A 48 -21.24 7.03 -19.50
CA TYR A 48 -20.01 6.61 -20.15
C TYR A 48 -18.92 6.38 -19.11
N ARG A 49 -17.95 5.54 -19.46
CA ARG A 49 -16.78 5.28 -18.63
C ARG A 49 -15.52 5.72 -19.35
N ILE A 50 -14.61 6.33 -18.61
CA ILE A 50 -13.29 6.68 -19.09
C ILE A 50 -12.35 5.55 -18.69
N GLN A 51 -11.96 4.72 -19.64
CA GLN A 51 -10.97 3.69 -19.40
C GLN A 51 -9.56 4.27 -19.48
N LEU A 52 -8.80 4.07 -18.41
CA LEU A 52 -7.43 4.53 -18.28
C LEU A 52 -6.51 3.51 -18.98
N GLY A 53 -5.67 4.02 -19.87
CA GLY A 53 -4.81 3.22 -20.72
C GLY A 53 -3.35 3.21 -20.24
N ARG A 54 -2.44 3.17 -21.22
CA ARG A 54 -1.01 3.13 -20.95
C ARG A 54 -0.45 4.51 -20.65
N ILE A 55 0.48 4.55 -19.70
CA ILE A 55 1.28 5.73 -19.41
C ILE A 55 2.49 5.76 -20.34
N LYS A 56 2.84 6.95 -20.80
CA LYS A 56 4.06 7.25 -21.54
C LYS A 56 4.78 8.40 -20.88
N PHE A 57 6.06 8.17 -20.64
CA PHE A 57 6.97 9.16 -20.11
C PHE A 57 7.76 9.76 -21.29
N GLN A 58 7.87 11.09 -21.36
CA GLN A 58 8.68 11.76 -22.37
C GLN A 58 9.98 12.30 -21.76
N GLU A 59 10.87 12.82 -22.59
CA GLU A 59 12.13 13.37 -22.10
C GLU A 59 11.91 14.65 -21.28
N PRO A 60 12.82 14.93 -20.31
CA PRO A 60 12.84 16.17 -19.54
C PRO A 60 12.78 17.40 -20.43
N ARG A 61 11.91 18.35 -20.07
CA ARG A 61 11.66 19.56 -20.84
C ARG A 61 11.31 20.72 -19.93
N MET A 62 11.44 21.93 -20.45
CA MET A 62 10.90 23.14 -19.85
C MET A 62 10.08 23.94 -20.86
N MET A 63 9.14 24.72 -20.33
CA MET A 63 8.39 25.70 -21.12
C MET A 63 9.06 27.06 -20.97
N GLU A 64 9.41 27.66 -22.10
CA GLU A 64 9.98 28.99 -22.16
C GLU A 64 8.88 30.07 -22.03
N LEU A 65 9.27 31.32 -21.81
CA LEU A 65 8.32 32.43 -21.60
C LEU A 65 7.38 32.68 -22.79
N ASP A 66 7.81 32.32 -23.99
CA ASP A 66 7.02 32.41 -25.23
C ASP A 66 6.09 31.20 -25.45
N GLY A 67 6.09 30.24 -24.52
CA GLY A 67 5.32 29.00 -24.60
C GLY A 67 5.98 27.91 -25.44
N SER A 68 7.19 28.15 -25.98
CA SER A 68 7.95 27.10 -26.66
C SER A 68 8.48 26.07 -25.65
N ILE A 69 8.73 24.85 -26.13
CA ILE A 69 9.18 23.72 -25.31
C ILE A 69 10.60 23.37 -25.71
N THR A 70 11.50 23.33 -24.73
CA THR A 70 12.92 23.00 -24.91
C THR A 70 13.30 21.83 -24.02
N HIS A 71 14.14 20.92 -24.54
CA HIS A 71 14.78 19.90 -23.70
C HIS A 71 15.83 20.55 -22.82
N ILE A 72 15.97 20.06 -21.60
CA ILE A 72 16.87 20.65 -20.61
C ILE A 72 17.77 19.56 -20.02
N THR A 73 19.01 19.93 -19.71
CA THR A 73 19.96 19.10 -18.96
C THR A 73 19.88 19.37 -17.45
N PRO A 74 20.38 18.46 -16.60
CA PRO A 74 20.47 18.73 -15.17
C PRO A 74 21.29 19.99 -14.84
N ALA A 75 22.43 20.23 -15.49
CA ALA A 75 23.24 21.44 -15.34
C ALA A 75 22.45 22.73 -15.64
N GLU A 76 21.71 22.76 -16.76
CA GLU A 76 20.85 23.90 -17.09
C GLU A 76 19.73 24.09 -16.07
N ALA A 77 19.12 22.99 -15.58
CA ALA A 77 18.09 23.06 -14.55
C ALA A 77 18.59 23.73 -13.26
N ARG A 78 19.82 23.38 -12.83
CA ARG A 78 20.51 24.01 -11.70
C ARG A 78 20.72 25.50 -11.95
N LEU A 79 21.34 25.86 -13.07
CA LEU A 79 21.72 27.24 -13.38
C LEU A 79 20.51 28.17 -13.59
N ARG A 80 19.42 27.65 -14.14
CA ARG A 80 18.19 28.42 -14.43
C ARG A 80 17.18 28.44 -13.28
N ASN A 81 17.48 27.80 -12.14
CA ASN A 81 16.57 27.66 -11.00
C ASN A 81 15.22 27.00 -11.35
N VAL A 82 15.23 26.03 -12.28
CA VAL A 82 14.02 25.30 -12.69
C VAL A 82 14.07 23.86 -12.19
N SER A 83 12.93 23.18 -12.21
CA SER A 83 12.85 21.77 -11.84
C SER A 83 13.17 20.88 -13.05
N TYR A 84 13.98 19.84 -12.85
CA TYR A 84 14.28 18.85 -13.88
C TYR A 84 13.15 17.81 -13.91
N ILE A 85 12.15 18.10 -14.75
CA ILE A 85 10.87 17.37 -14.82
C ILE A 85 10.61 16.91 -16.25
N ALA A 86 9.81 15.85 -16.35
CA ALA A 86 9.39 15.28 -17.62
C ALA A 86 7.88 15.07 -17.64
N PRO A 87 7.22 15.27 -18.79
CA PRO A 87 5.78 15.17 -18.88
C PRO A 87 5.33 13.72 -18.95
N LEU A 88 4.28 13.44 -18.18
CA LEU A 88 3.60 12.17 -18.12
C LEU A 88 2.32 12.24 -18.94
N HIS A 89 2.22 11.39 -19.95
CA HIS A 89 1.04 11.27 -20.78
C HIS A 89 0.35 9.93 -20.53
N MET A 90 -0.97 9.90 -20.68
CA MET A 90 -1.77 8.70 -20.52
C MET A 90 -2.79 8.64 -21.65
N THR A 91 -2.96 7.46 -22.24
CA THR A 91 -4.07 7.22 -23.16
C THR A 91 -5.35 7.06 -22.36
N ALA A 92 -6.41 7.78 -22.71
CA ALA A 92 -7.74 7.64 -22.12
C ALA A 92 -8.74 7.31 -23.23
N ASN A 93 -9.56 6.28 -22.99
CA ASN A 93 -10.58 5.82 -23.94
C ASN A 93 -11.96 6.12 -23.39
N VAL A 94 -12.78 6.85 -24.15
CA VAL A 94 -14.19 7.09 -23.81
C VAL A 94 -15.01 5.91 -24.32
N ILE A 95 -15.67 5.20 -23.39
CA ILE A 95 -16.49 4.02 -23.72
C ILE A 95 -17.94 4.31 -23.36
N GLU A 96 -18.81 4.18 -24.36
CA GLU A 96 -20.27 4.28 -24.25
C GLU A 96 -20.87 3.01 -24.84
N ASP A 97 -21.84 2.38 -24.16
CA ASP A 97 -22.50 1.13 -24.59
C ASP A 97 -21.52 0.01 -25.02
N GLY A 98 -20.37 -0.08 -24.34
CA GLY A 98 -19.33 -1.07 -24.63
C GLY A 98 -18.49 -0.80 -25.88
N LYS A 99 -18.68 0.33 -26.56
CA LYS A 99 -17.89 0.76 -27.72
C LYS A 99 -16.95 1.91 -27.36
N THR A 100 -15.70 1.83 -27.81
CA THR A 100 -14.76 2.94 -27.71
C THR A 100 -15.12 4.00 -28.75
N LEU A 101 -15.62 5.14 -28.29
CA LEU A 101 -15.96 6.28 -29.15
C LEU A 101 -14.71 7.06 -29.56
N GLU A 102 -13.83 7.28 -28.58
CA GLU A 102 -12.68 8.14 -28.75
C GLU A 102 -11.50 7.65 -27.90
N SER A 103 -10.29 7.80 -28.43
CA SER A 103 -9.04 7.57 -27.72
C SER A 103 -8.21 8.84 -27.80
N ARG A 104 -7.81 9.38 -26.64
CA ARG A 104 -6.98 10.60 -26.55
C ARG A 104 -5.73 10.33 -25.74
N GLU A 105 -4.61 10.93 -26.15
CA GLU A 105 -3.41 11.01 -25.33
C GLU A 105 -3.46 12.31 -24.54
N LEU A 106 -3.53 12.20 -23.21
CA LEU A 106 -3.71 13.32 -22.30
C LEU A 106 -2.43 13.52 -21.49
N HIS A 107 -1.98 14.77 -21.37
CA HIS A 107 -0.97 15.15 -20.37
C HIS A 107 -1.63 15.13 -18.99
N ILE A 108 -1.15 14.26 -18.11
CA ILE A 108 -1.72 14.08 -16.75
C ILE A 108 -0.92 14.78 -15.67
N GLY A 109 0.27 15.28 -16.02
CA GLY A 109 1.15 16.02 -15.12
C GLY A 109 2.61 15.84 -15.49
N ASP A 110 3.48 16.43 -14.69
CA ASP A 110 4.93 16.30 -14.83
C ASP A 110 5.52 15.58 -13.62
N ILE A 111 6.55 14.76 -13.85
CA ILE A 111 7.22 14.03 -12.78
C ILE A 111 8.70 14.44 -12.72
N PRO A 112 9.24 14.71 -11.52
CA PRO A 112 10.68 14.92 -11.34
C PRO A 112 11.50 13.72 -11.80
N VAL A 113 12.58 14.00 -12.52
CA VAL A 113 13.45 12.97 -13.07
C VAL A 113 14.69 12.85 -12.21
N MET A 114 15.00 11.62 -11.79
CA MET A 114 16.20 11.36 -11.01
C MET A 114 17.44 11.41 -11.92
N VAL A 115 18.47 12.15 -11.50
CA VAL A 115 19.72 12.29 -12.25
C VAL A 115 20.40 10.92 -12.40
N LYS A 116 20.82 10.60 -13.63
CA LYS A 116 21.38 9.31 -14.08
C LYS A 116 20.44 8.09 -14.02
N SER A 117 19.14 8.28 -13.81
CA SER A 117 18.16 7.19 -13.96
C SER A 117 17.84 6.86 -15.42
N ASP A 118 17.04 5.83 -15.68
CA ASP A 118 16.64 5.41 -17.03
C ASP A 118 15.90 6.50 -17.82
N ALA A 119 15.21 7.37 -17.10
CA ALA A 119 14.47 8.52 -17.64
C ALA A 119 15.35 9.76 -17.89
N CYS A 120 16.58 9.77 -17.38
CA CYS A 120 17.49 10.91 -17.50
C CYS A 120 18.27 10.85 -18.83
N ILE A 121 18.32 11.97 -19.56
CA ILE A 121 19.07 12.05 -20.83
C ILE A 121 20.56 11.75 -20.66
N LEU A 122 21.13 12.05 -19.48
CA LEU A 122 22.56 11.83 -19.18
C LEU A 122 22.96 10.36 -19.17
N ARG A 123 22.02 9.44 -18.98
CA ARG A 123 22.35 8.00 -18.83
C ARG A 123 23.05 7.43 -20.07
N ASN A 124 22.68 7.91 -21.25
CA ASN A 124 23.22 7.43 -22.52
C ASN A 124 24.39 8.28 -23.03
N PHE A 125 24.86 9.26 -22.24
CA PHE A 125 25.95 10.13 -22.66
C PHE A 125 27.30 9.45 -22.38
N SER A 126 28.24 9.60 -23.31
CA SER A 126 29.63 9.25 -23.06
C SER A 126 30.25 10.23 -22.06
N GLU A 127 31.36 9.86 -21.43
CA GLU A 127 32.07 10.73 -20.48
C GLU A 127 32.41 12.09 -21.11
N GLN A 128 32.89 12.10 -22.36
CA GLN A 128 33.17 13.35 -23.07
C GLN A 128 31.91 14.19 -23.25
N LYS A 129 30.78 13.57 -23.62
CA LYS A 129 29.52 14.29 -23.81
C LYS A 129 28.98 14.85 -22.48
N LEU A 130 29.21 14.17 -21.36
CA LEU A 130 28.88 14.69 -20.03
C LEU A 130 29.68 15.97 -19.74
N ILE A 131 30.99 15.94 -19.98
CA ILE A 131 31.89 17.11 -19.81
C ILE A 131 31.43 18.27 -20.71
N ASP A 132 31.09 17.98 -21.98
CA ASP A 132 30.61 18.98 -22.93
C ASP A 132 29.30 19.66 -22.47
N HIS A 133 28.49 18.97 -21.65
CA HIS A 133 27.26 19.51 -21.05
C HIS A 133 27.47 19.96 -19.59
N ALA A 134 28.71 20.22 -19.18
CA ALA A 134 29.08 20.68 -17.84
C ALA A 134 28.65 19.74 -16.69
N GLU A 135 28.60 18.43 -16.94
CA GLU A 135 28.38 17.39 -15.93
C GLU A 135 29.68 16.65 -15.61
N ASP A 136 29.85 16.23 -14.35
CA ASP A 136 30.96 15.38 -13.94
C ASP A 136 30.65 13.89 -14.23
N PRO A 137 31.50 13.17 -14.99
CA PRO A 137 31.37 11.73 -15.18
C PRO A 137 31.31 10.94 -13.86
N SER A 138 31.99 11.42 -12.82
CA SER A 138 32.10 10.77 -11.51
C SER A 138 30.89 10.99 -10.59
N ASP A 139 29.94 11.85 -10.98
CA ASP A 139 28.71 12.07 -10.21
C ASP A 139 27.92 10.76 -10.03
N PRO A 140 27.55 10.32 -8.83
CA PRO A 140 26.84 9.05 -8.64
C PRO A 140 25.38 9.07 -9.13
N GLY A 141 24.78 10.24 -9.31
CA GLY A 141 23.35 10.43 -9.54
C GLY A 141 22.51 10.05 -8.32
N GLY A 142 21.23 9.77 -8.56
CA GLY A 142 20.32 9.29 -7.50
C GLY A 142 19.61 10.39 -6.70
N TYR A 143 19.61 11.63 -7.21
CA TYR A 143 18.92 12.78 -6.62
C TYR A 143 18.09 13.50 -7.67
N PHE A 144 17.27 14.45 -7.23
CA PHE A 144 16.39 15.28 -8.06
C PHE A 144 16.86 16.72 -8.05
N ILE A 145 16.53 17.49 -9.09
CA ILE A 145 16.73 18.93 -9.12
C ILE A 145 15.37 19.59 -9.11
N ILE A 146 15.06 20.30 -8.04
CA ILE A 146 13.78 20.99 -7.83
C ILE A 146 14.07 22.47 -7.61
N ASN A 147 13.57 23.31 -8.52
CA ASN A 147 13.79 24.76 -8.52
C ASN A 147 15.29 25.11 -8.40
N GLY A 148 16.12 24.44 -9.21
CA GLY A 148 17.59 24.57 -9.21
C GLY A 148 18.33 23.91 -8.05
N SER A 149 17.63 23.51 -6.99
CA SER A 149 18.25 22.90 -5.81
C SER A 149 18.26 21.38 -5.91
N GLU A 150 19.38 20.76 -5.56
CA GLU A 150 19.49 19.31 -5.48
C GLU A 150 18.77 18.78 -4.22
N ARG A 151 17.97 17.73 -4.41
CA ARG A 151 17.13 17.11 -3.39
C ARG A 151 17.32 15.61 -3.45
N VAL A 152 17.71 15.01 -2.35
CA VAL A 152 17.85 13.55 -2.22
C VAL A 152 16.73 13.01 -1.33
N ILE A 153 16.16 11.86 -1.73
CA ILE A 153 15.25 11.11 -0.87
C ILE A 153 16.09 10.18 0.00
N VAL A 154 15.98 10.33 1.31
CA VAL A 154 16.65 9.44 2.26
C VAL A 154 15.80 8.18 2.42
N GLY A 155 16.43 7.01 2.29
CA GLY A 155 15.74 5.74 2.49
C GLY A 155 15.13 5.66 3.89
N LEU A 156 13.84 5.31 3.97
CA LEU A 156 13.11 5.24 5.23
C LEU A 156 12.93 3.79 5.65
N GLU A 157 13.30 3.50 6.89
CA GLU A 157 13.05 2.21 7.49
C GLU A 157 11.60 2.15 8.00
N ASP A 158 10.86 1.13 7.58
CA ASP A 158 9.48 0.86 8.00
C ASP A 158 9.36 -0.60 8.45
N LEU A 159 8.28 -0.93 9.17
CA LEU A 159 7.98 -2.31 9.52
C LEU A 159 7.53 -3.08 8.26
N SER A 160 7.90 -4.35 8.18
CA SER A 160 7.46 -5.24 7.11
C SER A 160 5.93 -5.26 7.02
N TYR A 161 5.43 -5.03 5.82
CA TYR A 161 4.01 -5.14 5.50
C TYR A 161 3.59 -6.60 5.34
N ASN A 162 2.28 -6.85 5.41
CA ASN A 162 1.63 -8.14 5.17
C ASN A 162 2.15 -9.28 6.08
N LYS A 163 2.67 -8.93 7.26
CA LYS A 163 3.19 -9.85 8.27
C LYS A 163 2.49 -9.66 9.60
N ILE A 164 2.22 -10.77 10.29
CA ILE A 164 1.65 -10.77 11.65
C ILE A 164 2.77 -10.56 12.66
N ILE A 165 2.73 -9.44 13.36
CA ILE A 165 3.66 -9.08 14.43
C ILE A 165 2.90 -9.09 15.76
N VAL A 166 3.26 -9.97 16.68
CA VAL A 166 2.67 -10.06 18.01
C VAL A 166 3.59 -9.44 19.05
N ASP A 167 2.99 -8.73 20.00
CA ASP A 167 3.69 -8.07 21.08
C ASP A 167 2.85 -8.03 22.36
N ARG A 168 3.50 -7.81 23.49
CA ARG A 168 2.85 -7.58 24.78
C ARG A 168 3.35 -6.27 25.39
N GLU A 169 2.41 -5.40 25.75
CA GLU A 169 2.71 -4.10 26.33
C GLU A 169 2.23 -4.10 27.79
N LYS A 170 3.02 -3.55 28.71
CA LYS A 170 2.61 -3.42 30.12
C LYS A 170 1.92 -2.07 30.32
N ILE A 171 0.60 -2.07 30.50
CA ILE A 171 -0.22 -0.87 30.69
C ILE A 171 -0.86 -0.95 32.08
N GLY A 172 -0.64 0.06 32.92
CA GLY A 172 -1.24 0.09 34.27
C GLY A 172 -0.88 -1.12 35.14
N GLY A 173 0.31 -1.70 34.94
CA GLY A 173 0.78 -2.88 35.68
C GLY A 173 0.36 -4.23 35.09
N LYS A 174 -0.57 -4.25 34.13
CA LYS A 174 -1.08 -5.47 33.48
C LYS A 174 -0.52 -5.63 32.07
N PHE A 175 -0.40 -6.88 31.61
CA PHE A 175 0.02 -7.17 30.24
C PHE A 175 -1.19 -7.14 29.30
N VAL A 176 -1.07 -6.37 28.22
CA VAL A 176 -2.02 -6.35 27.11
C VAL A 176 -1.33 -6.95 25.90
N PHE A 177 -1.90 -8.02 25.36
CA PHE A 177 -1.38 -8.72 24.20
C PHE A 177 -2.01 -8.16 22.93
N LYS A 178 -1.19 -7.92 21.90
CA LYS A 178 -1.62 -7.33 20.63
C LYS A 178 -0.99 -8.05 19.45
N ALA A 179 -1.76 -8.25 18.38
CA ALA A 179 -1.25 -8.62 17.06
C ALA A 179 -1.49 -7.46 16.10
N LYS A 180 -0.45 -7.03 15.38
CA LYS A 180 -0.50 -5.92 14.43
C LYS A 180 -0.13 -6.43 13.05
N VAL A 181 -0.91 -6.02 12.05
CA VAL A 181 -0.67 -6.32 10.63
C VAL A 181 -0.81 -5.01 9.86
N TYR A 182 0.27 -4.61 9.19
CA TYR A 182 0.22 -3.52 8.22
C TYR A 182 -0.04 -4.11 6.84
N SER A 183 -1.32 -4.19 6.46
CA SER A 183 -1.74 -4.65 5.15
C SER A 183 -1.46 -3.58 4.11
N SER A 184 -0.53 -3.81 3.21
CA SER A 184 -0.17 -2.88 2.13
C SER A 184 -0.39 -3.53 0.77
N ILE A 185 -1.04 -2.76 -0.09
CA ILE A 185 -1.10 -2.95 -1.54
C ILE A 185 -0.47 -1.72 -2.21
N VAL A 186 -0.40 -1.72 -3.53
CA VAL A 186 0.03 -0.54 -4.29
C VAL A 186 -0.92 0.63 -3.96
N GLY A 187 -0.37 1.80 -3.63
CA GLY A 187 -1.15 3.01 -3.35
C GLY A 187 -1.99 3.05 -2.05
N TYR A 188 -2.20 1.94 -1.35
CA TYR A 188 -3.05 1.90 -0.15
C TYR A 188 -2.49 1.00 0.98
N ARG A 189 -2.57 1.51 2.22
CA ARG A 189 -2.12 0.81 3.43
C ARG A 189 -3.19 0.89 4.52
N ALA A 190 -3.53 -0.27 5.08
CA ALA A 190 -4.45 -0.40 6.21
C ALA A 190 -3.79 -1.14 7.38
N LYS A 191 -4.06 -0.69 8.60
CA LYS A 191 -3.55 -1.31 9.83
C LYS A 191 -4.66 -2.13 10.50
N LEU A 192 -4.51 -3.45 10.57
CA LEU A 192 -5.30 -4.30 11.46
C LEU A 192 -4.56 -4.44 12.79
N GLU A 193 -5.26 -4.24 13.91
CA GLU A 193 -4.74 -4.54 15.24
C GLU A 193 -5.75 -5.41 16.00
N LEU A 194 -5.34 -6.61 16.38
CA LEU A 194 -6.07 -7.47 17.32
C LEU A 194 -5.57 -7.19 18.74
N VAL A 195 -6.50 -7.00 19.66
CA VAL A 195 -6.20 -6.76 21.08
C VAL A 195 -6.95 -7.77 21.92
N LEU A 196 -6.21 -8.54 22.72
CA LEU A 196 -6.79 -9.39 23.75
C LEU A 196 -7.06 -8.54 24.99
N LYS A 197 -8.34 -8.41 25.35
CA LYS A 197 -8.80 -7.72 26.56
C LYS A 197 -8.64 -8.63 27.78
N GLU A 198 -8.71 -8.04 28.98
CA GLU A 198 -8.53 -8.78 30.24
C GLU A 198 -9.58 -9.85 30.48
N ASP A 199 -10.78 -9.65 29.94
CA ASP A 199 -11.93 -10.52 30.05
C ASP A 199 -11.95 -11.66 29.01
N GLY A 200 -10.83 -11.89 28.31
CA GLY A 200 -10.69 -12.92 27.29
C GLY A 200 -11.26 -12.53 25.91
N LEU A 201 -11.85 -11.34 25.76
CA LEU A 201 -12.39 -10.89 24.49
C LEU A 201 -11.28 -10.44 23.53
N ILE A 202 -11.22 -11.02 22.34
CA ILE A 202 -10.37 -10.52 21.25
C ILE A 202 -11.19 -9.55 20.41
N VAL A 203 -10.67 -8.32 20.26
CA VAL A 203 -11.28 -7.30 19.40
C VAL A 203 -10.34 -6.88 18.28
N ALA A 204 -10.91 -6.58 17.12
CA ALA A 204 -10.24 -6.04 15.95
C ALA A 204 -10.44 -4.53 15.83
N ARG A 205 -9.35 -3.82 15.63
CA ARG A 205 -9.30 -2.40 15.27
C ARG A 205 -8.96 -2.29 13.79
N ILE A 206 -9.88 -1.72 13.03
CA ILE A 206 -9.80 -1.61 11.57
C ILE A 206 -9.95 -0.13 11.19
N PRO A 207 -9.17 0.41 10.24
CA PRO A 207 -9.36 1.77 9.75
C PRO A 207 -10.76 1.91 9.16
N GLY A 208 -11.42 3.03 9.42
CA GLY A 208 -12.80 3.27 8.97
C GLY A 208 -13.89 2.77 9.92
N SER A 209 -13.55 1.96 10.94
CA SER A 209 -14.45 1.68 12.06
C SER A 209 -14.14 2.61 13.24
N PRO A 210 -15.13 3.35 13.78
CA PRO A 210 -14.92 4.19 14.97
C PRO A 210 -14.81 3.36 16.26
N VAL A 211 -15.16 2.07 16.22
CA VAL A 211 -15.22 1.19 17.39
C VAL A 211 -14.44 -0.11 17.18
N ASP A 212 -13.97 -0.70 18.28
CA ASP A 212 -13.42 -2.05 18.34
C ASP A 212 -14.53 -3.06 17.96
N ILE A 213 -14.26 -3.99 17.04
CA ILE A 213 -15.21 -5.04 16.61
C ILE A 213 -14.79 -6.39 17.20
N PRO A 214 -15.68 -7.14 17.88
CA PRO A 214 -15.34 -8.49 18.37
C PRO A 214 -14.87 -9.41 17.23
N MET A 215 -13.77 -10.11 17.43
CA MET A 215 -13.12 -10.90 16.39
C MET A 215 -14.03 -12.01 15.83
N ILE A 216 -14.75 -12.72 16.70
CA ILE A 216 -15.68 -13.78 16.27
C ILE A 216 -16.86 -13.19 15.48
N THR A 217 -17.35 -11.99 15.85
CA THR A 217 -18.35 -11.27 15.03
C THR A 217 -17.79 -10.92 13.65
N LEU A 218 -16.53 -10.49 13.59
CA LEU A 218 -15.86 -10.22 12.32
C LEU A 218 -15.73 -11.50 11.46
N MET A 219 -15.34 -12.63 12.05
CA MET A 219 -15.24 -13.92 11.35
C MET A 219 -16.62 -14.43 10.87
N ARG A 220 -17.68 -14.19 11.64
CA ARG A 220 -19.06 -14.48 11.22
C ARG A 220 -19.48 -13.61 10.03
N ALA A 221 -19.19 -12.30 10.07
CA ALA A 221 -19.48 -11.38 8.96
C ALA A 221 -18.70 -11.72 7.68
N LEU A 222 -17.53 -12.36 7.79
CA LEU A 222 -16.76 -12.85 6.66
C LEU A 222 -17.27 -14.17 6.07
N GLY A 223 -18.23 -14.84 6.72
CA GLY A 223 -18.95 -15.99 6.17
C GLY A 223 -18.83 -17.30 6.95
N LEU A 224 -18.24 -17.32 8.15
CA LEU A 224 -18.29 -18.51 9.01
C LEU A 224 -19.58 -18.55 9.83
N GLU A 225 -20.27 -19.69 9.84
CA GLU A 225 -21.59 -19.81 10.46
C GLU A 225 -21.52 -20.45 11.86
N SER A 226 -20.71 -21.51 12.01
CA SER A 226 -20.66 -22.28 13.26
C SER A 226 -19.46 -21.90 14.13
N ASP A 227 -19.65 -21.92 15.45
CA ASP A 227 -18.55 -21.69 16.41
C ASP A 227 -17.42 -22.70 16.24
N LYS A 228 -17.77 -23.94 15.89
CA LYS A 228 -16.79 -24.99 15.58
C LYS A 228 -15.91 -24.62 14.39
N GLN A 229 -16.50 -24.08 13.31
CA GLN A 229 -15.72 -23.61 12.15
C GLN A 229 -14.80 -22.46 12.53
N ILE A 230 -15.27 -21.52 13.36
CA ILE A 230 -14.48 -20.37 13.80
C ILE A 230 -13.30 -20.82 14.67
N ALA A 231 -13.57 -21.66 15.67
CA ALA A 231 -12.53 -22.22 16.54
C ALA A 231 -11.50 -23.00 15.73
N SER A 232 -11.93 -23.88 14.81
CA SER A 232 -11.03 -24.64 13.95
C SER A 232 -10.26 -23.78 12.93
N ALA A 233 -10.80 -22.63 12.52
CA ALA A 233 -10.10 -21.68 11.66
C ALA A 233 -9.00 -20.91 12.41
N ILE A 234 -9.11 -20.78 13.73
CA ILE A 234 -8.07 -20.19 14.58
C ILE A 234 -7.02 -21.23 14.91
N SER A 235 -7.41 -22.38 15.49
CA SER A 235 -6.48 -23.46 15.79
C SER A 235 -7.20 -24.79 15.98
N LEU A 236 -6.50 -25.89 15.72
CA LEU A 236 -6.96 -27.24 16.07
C LEU A 236 -6.50 -27.67 17.47
N ASN A 237 -5.71 -26.85 18.16
CA ASN A 237 -5.21 -27.14 19.50
C ASN A 237 -6.24 -26.78 20.57
N ASP A 238 -6.56 -27.75 21.43
CA ASP A 238 -7.58 -27.59 22.50
C ASP A 238 -7.23 -26.47 23.50
N GLU A 239 -5.94 -26.27 23.84
CA GLU A 239 -5.53 -25.19 24.76
C GLU A 239 -5.80 -23.82 24.17
N ILE A 240 -5.55 -23.63 22.88
CA ILE A 240 -5.87 -22.38 22.18
C ILE A 240 -7.38 -22.20 22.04
N GLN A 241 -8.13 -23.28 21.78
CA GLN A 241 -9.59 -23.19 21.68
C GLN A 241 -10.24 -22.83 23.01
N ASN A 242 -9.73 -23.35 24.14
CA ASN A 242 -10.22 -23.00 25.48
C ASN A 242 -10.06 -21.50 25.77
N GLU A 243 -8.99 -20.87 25.28
CA GLU A 243 -8.78 -19.42 25.44
C GLU A 243 -9.78 -18.55 24.66
N LEU A 244 -10.54 -19.13 23.72
CA LEU A 244 -11.58 -18.43 22.97
C LEU A 244 -12.93 -18.38 23.67
N GLU A 245 -13.14 -19.15 24.76
CA GLU A 245 -14.42 -19.26 25.46
C GLU A 245 -14.97 -17.87 25.85
N GLY A 246 -14.13 -17.02 26.45
CA GLY A 246 -14.51 -15.65 26.83
C GLY A 246 -14.86 -14.74 25.64
N SER A 247 -14.39 -15.06 24.43
CA SER A 247 -14.80 -14.35 23.20
C SER A 247 -16.15 -14.85 22.67
N PHE A 248 -16.48 -16.14 22.82
CA PHE A 248 -17.77 -16.69 22.40
C PHE A 248 -18.92 -16.29 23.34
N GLU A 249 -18.69 -16.26 24.67
CA GLU A 249 -19.74 -15.92 25.64
C GLU A 249 -20.32 -14.51 25.48
N LYS A 250 -19.54 -13.56 24.97
CA LYS A 250 -19.89 -12.14 24.91
C LYS A 250 -20.59 -11.73 23.62
N ILE A 251 -20.98 -12.69 22.79
CA ILE A 251 -21.49 -12.43 21.44
C ILE A 251 -22.91 -12.93 21.30
N GLU A 252 -23.79 -12.00 20.90
CA GLU A 252 -25.22 -12.25 20.74
C GLU A 252 -25.58 -12.59 19.28
N ASN A 253 -24.68 -12.35 18.32
CA ASN A 253 -24.96 -12.50 16.88
C ASN A 253 -24.90 -13.96 16.47
N ALA A 254 -26.05 -14.56 16.14
CA ALA A 254 -26.17 -15.98 15.81
C ALA A 254 -25.87 -16.33 14.34
N THR A 255 -26.01 -15.37 13.42
CA THR A 255 -25.80 -15.61 11.98
C THR A 255 -24.83 -14.60 11.34
N PRO A 256 -24.28 -14.89 10.14
CA PRO A 256 -23.50 -13.93 9.37
C PRO A 256 -24.25 -12.61 9.09
N LYS A 257 -25.56 -12.69 8.88
CA LYS A 257 -26.41 -11.51 8.64
C LYS A 257 -26.47 -10.62 9.88
N ASP A 258 -26.71 -11.22 11.05
CA ASP A 258 -26.74 -10.48 12.32
C ASP A 258 -25.38 -9.82 12.61
N ALA A 259 -24.29 -10.50 12.26
CA ALA A 259 -22.94 -9.96 12.41
C ALA A 259 -22.68 -8.74 11.50
N ILE A 260 -23.14 -8.77 10.25
CA ILE A 260 -23.06 -7.62 9.34
C ILE A 260 -23.91 -6.47 9.87
N GLU A 261 -25.12 -6.75 10.36
CA GLU A 261 -26.02 -5.74 10.94
C GLU A 261 -25.43 -5.10 12.20
N TYR A 262 -24.79 -5.90 13.05
CA TYR A 262 -24.07 -5.41 14.22
C TYR A 262 -22.94 -4.44 13.84
N ILE A 263 -22.16 -4.79 12.81
CA ILE A 263 -21.06 -3.96 12.31
C ILE A 263 -21.61 -2.69 11.64
N SER A 264 -22.65 -2.81 10.83
CA SER A 264 -23.23 -1.70 10.04
C SER A 264 -23.78 -0.58 10.92
N LYS A 265 -24.56 -0.93 11.96
CA LYS A 265 -25.12 0.03 12.94
C LYS A 265 -24.04 0.84 13.67
N ARG A 266 -22.86 0.25 13.88
CA ARG A 266 -21.74 0.85 14.62
C ARG A 266 -20.84 1.71 13.75
N ILE A 267 -20.69 1.38 12.47
CA ILE A 267 -19.86 2.16 11.54
C ILE A 267 -20.59 3.44 11.09
N ALA A 268 -21.90 3.36 10.86
CA ALA A 268 -22.67 4.42 10.22
C ALA A 268 -23.95 4.76 11.00
N PRO A 269 -23.84 5.18 12.28
CA PRO A 269 -25.02 5.50 13.08
C PRO A 269 -25.82 6.64 12.44
N GLY A 270 -27.14 6.46 12.34
CA GLY A 270 -28.07 7.47 11.82
C GLY A 270 -28.25 7.50 10.30
N MET A 271 -27.55 6.64 9.55
CA MET A 271 -27.83 6.44 8.12
C MET A 271 -28.98 5.43 7.92
N LEU A 272 -29.62 5.45 6.74
CA LEU A 272 -30.57 4.42 6.34
C LEU A 272 -29.88 3.05 6.30
N GLU A 273 -30.62 1.99 6.64
CA GLU A 273 -30.10 0.63 6.80
C GLU A 273 -29.33 0.12 5.57
N GLU A 274 -29.83 0.38 4.36
CA GLU A 274 -29.17 0.00 3.11
C GLU A 274 -27.76 0.62 2.98
N PHE A 275 -27.59 1.89 3.38
CA PHE A 275 -26.30 2.56 3.35
C PHE A 275 -25.37 2.06 4.47
N GLN A 276 -25.93 1.69 5.62
CA GLN A 276 -25.15 1.09 6.70
C GLN A 276 -24.55 -0.24 6.25
N ILE A 277 -25.36 -1.12 5.64
CA ILE A 277 -24.93 -2.44 5.17
C ILE A 277 -23.84 -2.30 4.10
N LYS A 278 -24.08 -1.47 3.07
CA LYS A 278 -23.07 -1.21 2.02
C LYS A 278 -21.74 -0.72 2.59
N ARG A 279 -21.78 0.12 3.64
CA ARG A 279 -20.57 0.63 4.28
C ARG A 279 -19.85 -0.44 5.12
N ALA A 280 -20.59 -1.35 5.75
CA ALA A 280 -20.01 -2.51 6.42
C ALA A 280 -19.33 -3.45 5.42
N GLU A 281 -19.99 -3.76 4.29
CA GLU A 281 -19.40 -4.56 3.21
C GLU A 281 -18.14 -3.91 2.65
N THR A 282 -18.18 -2.61 2.39
CA THR A 282 -17.02 -1.83 1.95
C THR A 282 -15.87 -1.92 2.96
N LEU A 283 -16.16 -1.89 4.27
CA LEU A 283 -15.12 -2.05 5.30
C LEU A 283 -14.50 -3.46 5.27
N LEU A 284 -15.31 -4.51 5.15
CA LEU A 284 -14.84 -5.90 5.08
C LEU A 284 -14.01 -6.17 3.82
N ASP A 285 -14.37 -5.53 2.71
CA ASP A 285 -13.75 -5.77 1.41
C ASP A 285 -12.54 -4.86 1.15
N TRP A 286 -12.67 -3.56 1.38
CA TRP A 286 -11.61 -2.59 1.07
C TRP A 286 -10.68 -2.26 2.23
N SER A 287 -11.20 -2.20 3.47
CA SER A 287 -10.41 -1.73 4.62
C SER A 287 -9.74 -2.87 5.38
N LEU A 288 -10.38 -4.03 5.48
CA LEU A 288 -9.82 -5.21 6.15
C LEU A 288 -8.90 -5.99 5.22
N LEU A 289 -7.62 -6.07 5.58
CA LEU A 289 -6.59 -6.88 4.91
C LEU A 289 -6.63 -6.80 3.37
N PRO A 290 -6.56 -5.59 2.77
CA PRO A 290 -6.63 -5.41 1.31
C PRO A 290 -5.57 -6.19 0.51
N HIS A 291 -4.45 -6.59 1.14
CA HIS A 291 -3.42 -7.41 0.48
C HIS A 291 -3.87 -8.83 0.13
N LEU A 292 -4.98 -9.30 0.70
CA LEU A 292 -5.60 -10.58 0.38
C LEU A 292 -6.74 -10.43 -0.65
N GLY A 293 -6.99 -9.20 -1.12
CA GLY A 293 -8.01 -8.89 -2.11
C GLY A 293 -9.15 -8.02 -1.58
N LYS A 294 -9.93 -7.50 -2.52
CA LYS A 294 -10.98 -6.48 -2.30
C LYS A 294 -12.37 -6.93 -2.73
N GLN A 295 -12.51 -8.20 -3.10
CA GLN A 295 -13.77 -8.75 -3.58
C GLN A 295 -14.36 -9.71 -2.54
N PRO A 296 -15.69 -9.93 -2.54
CA PRO A 296 -16.35 -10.84 -1.59
C PRO A 296 -15.78 -12.26 -1.60
N GLU A 297 -15.27 -12.75 -2.73
CA GLU A 297 -14.68 -14.09 -2.87
C GLU A 297 -13.39 -14.23 -2.04
N ASN A 298 -12.69 -13.12 -1.80
CA ASN A 298 -11.46 -13.08 -1.01
C ASN A 298 -11.71 -13.18 0.50
N ARG A 299 -12.96 -13.05 0.97
CA ARG A 299 -13.28 -13.06 2.41
C ARG A 299 -12.86 -14.37 3.10
N LYS A 300 -12.81 -15.49 2.37
CA LYS A 300 -12.32 -16.77 2.90
C LYS A 300 -10.85 -16.71 3.29
N GLU A 301 -10.00 -16.14 2.44
CA GLU A 301 -8.56 -15.99 2.71
C GLU A 301 -8.32 -15.02 3.87
N LYS A 302 -9.08 -13.91 3.91
CA LYS A 302 -9.07 -12.97 5.05
C LYS A 302 -9.41 -13.65 6.37
N THR A 303 -10.38 -14.56 6.36
CA THR A 303 -10.79 -15.31 7.55
C THR A 303 -9.67 -16.22 8.05
N GLN A 304 -8.99 -16.93 7.15
CA GLN A 304 -7.86 -17.80 7.52
C GLN A 304 -6.69 -16.98 8.08
N PHE A 305 -6.34 -15.87 7.43
CA PHE A 305 -5.28 -14.99 7.91
C PHE A 305 -5.61 -14.35 9.27
N LEU A 306 -6.87 -13.96 9.48
CA LEU A 306 -7.35 -13.45 10.76
C LEU A 306 -7.28 -14.54 11.85
N GLY A 307 -7.64 -15.78 11.51
CA GLY A 307 -7.51 -16.95 12.37
C GLY A 307 -6.06 -17.17 12.81
N GLU A 308 -5.12 -17.18 11.87
CA GLU A 308 -3.68 -17.30 12.14
C GLU A 308 -3.17 -16.16 13.03
N ALA A 309 -3.62 -14.93 12.78
CA ALA A 309 -3.24 -13.77 13.60
C ALA A 309 -3.71 -13.89 15.05
N ALA A 310 -4.90 -14.45 15.29
CA ALA A 310 -5.39 -14.72 16.63
C ALA A 310 -4.72 -15.95 17.27
N CYS A 311 -4.42 -16.99 16.48
CA CYS A 311 -3.66 -18.14 16.94
C CYS A 311 -2.32 -17.68 17.52
N LYS A 312 -1.53 -16.94 16.72
CA LYS A 312 -0.24 -16.39 17.14
C LYS A 312 -0.37 -15.46 18.36
N LEU A 313 -1.46 -14.71 18.47
CA LEU A 313 -1.74 -13.87 19.65
C LEU A 313 -1.94 -14.70 20.92
N LEU A 314 -2.67 -15.82 20.81
CA LEU A 314 -2.95 -16.72 21.92
C LEU A 314 -1.73 -17.56 22.29
N GLU A 315 -0.92 -17.99 21.33
CA GLU A 315 0.39 -18.62 21.58
C GLU A 315 1.30 -17.70 22.41
N LEU A 316 1.28 -16.39 22.14
CA LEU A 316 2.02 -15.41 22.93
C LEU A 316 1.45 -15.26 24.35
N LYS A 317 0.12 -15.32 24.51
CA LYS A 317 -0.56 -15.29 25.82
C LYS A 317 -0.16 -16.50 26.67
N LEU A 318 -0.19 -17.69 26.08
CA LEU A 318 0.18 -18.96 26.70
C LEU A 318 1.70 -19.07 26.96
N GLY A 319 2.50 -18.17 26.37
CA GLY A 319 3.95 -18.13 26.55
C GLY A 319 4.70 -19.16 25.72
N TRP A 320 4.07 -19.73 24.68
CA TRP A 320 4.70 -20.67 23.75
C TRP A 320 5.69 -19.98 22.82
N ILE A 321 5.39 -18.72 22.48
CA ILE A 321 6.27 -17.86 21.69
C ILE A 321 6.67 -16.62 22.48
N LYS A 322 7.77 -16.00 22.04
CA LYS A 322 8.21 -14.69 22.54
C LYS A 322 7.58 -13.58 21.68
N PRO A 323 7.48 -12.34 22.20
CA PRO A 323 7.12 -11.18 21.38
C PRO A 323 8.04 -11.09 20.15
N ASP A 324 7.48 -10.74 19.00
CA ASP A 324 8.28 -10.50 17.81
C ASP A 324 9.18 -9.27 18.03
N ASP A 325 10.47 -9.42 17.76
CA ASP A 325 11.42 -8.31 17.80
C ASP A 325 11.20 -7.38 16.59
N LYS A 326 10.56 -6.24 16.84
CA LYS A 326 10.30 -5.22 15.82
C LYS A 326 11.58 -4.59 15.26
N ASP A 327 12.68 -4.66 16.01
CA ASP A 327 13.97 -4.11 15.62
C ASP A 327 14.81 -5.06 14.77
N HIS A 328 14.46 -6.35 14.74
CA HIS A 328 15.09 -7.32 13.88
C HIS A 328 14.85 -6.96 12.39
N TYR A 329 15.93 -6.84 11.60
CA TYR A 329 15.86 -6.43 10.18
C TYR A 329 14.95 -7.31 9.31
N GLY A 330 14.74 -8.59 9.67
CA GLY A 330 13.75 -9.47 9.02
C GLY A 330 12.27 -9.10 9.25
N ASN A 331 12.02 -8.11 10.10
CA ASN A 331 10.70 -7.49 10.35
C ASN A 331 10.67 -6.02 9.89
N LYS A 332 11.72 -5.56 9.20
CA LYS A 332 11.83 -4.22 8.64
C LYS A 332 11.98 -4.27 7.12
N VAL A 333 11.61 -3.17 6.49
CA VAL A 333 11.82 -2.92 5.07
C VAL A 333 12.37 -1.52 4.89
N VAL A 334 13.33 -1.35 4.00
CA VAL A 334 13.86 -0.03 3.65
C VAL A 334 13.15 0.46 2.40
N LYS A 335 12.43 1.57 2.53
CA LYS A 335 11.76 2.26 1.43
C LYS A 335 12.72 3.20 0.74
N PHE A 336 13.02 2.92 -0.52
CA PHE A 336 13.84 3.78 -1.37
C PHE A 336 12.96 4.73 -2.20
N ALA A 337 13.59 5.51 -3.07
CA ALA A 337 12.97 6.65 -3.74
C ALA A 337 11.74 6.33 -4.62
N GLY A 338 11.61 5.09 -5.12
CA GLY A 338 10.48 4.68 -5.95
C GLY A 338 9.33 4.00 -5.21
N GLN A 339 9.47 3.70 -3.92
CA GLN A 339 8.43 3.03 -3.12
C GLN A 339 7.58 4.01 -2.33
#